data_AF-X0RYK5-F1
#
_entry.id   AF-X0RYK5-F1
#
_cell.length_a   1.000
_cell.length_b   1.000
_cell.length_c   1.000
_cell.angle_alpha   90.00
_cell.angle_beta   90.00
_cell.angle_gamma   90.00
#
_symmetry.space_group_name_H-M   'P 1'
#
loop_
_entity.id
_entity.type
_entity.pdbx_description
1 polymer ?
#
loop_
_entity_poly.entity_id
_entity_poly.type
_entity_poly.pdbx_seq_one_letter_code
_entity_poly.pdbx_strand_id
1 'polypeptide(L)'
;SGLNVEALKKRIAAATELMAQDAERFEQYARTKVTPVQAVEFLKATLAKLSNKPTGDAHFSEPMVNTIMELFSREDQTVFGMWNAMTAWATHHKLKAGAVRLSTQLGREGKVSSAMRSKQWHELLAA
;
A
#
# COMPACT_ATOMS: atom_id res chain seq x y z
N SER A 1 -5.85 -30.41 6.52
CA SER A 1 -6.63 -29.36 7.18
C SER A 1 -7.78 -28.96 6.26
N GLY A 2 -9.03 -29.26 6.65
CA GLY A 2 -10.21 -28.92 5.86
C GLY A 2 -10.48 -27.42 5.94
N LEU A 3 -10.60 -26.75 4.80
CA LEU A 3 -10.93 -25.34 4.72
C LEU A 3 -12.36 -25.15 5.25
N ASN A 4 -12.56 -24.35 6.29
CA ASN A 4 -13.90 -24.04 6.80
C ASN A 4 -14.59 -23.07 5.83
N VAL A 5 -15.32 -23.64 4.88
CA VAL A 5 -15.99 -22.91 3.79
C VAL A 5 -17.00 -21.88 4.32
N GLU A 6 -17.72 -22.20 5.40
CA GLU A 6 -18.71 -21.28 5.99
C GLU A 6 -18.05 -20.08 6.66
N ALA A 7 -16.93 -20.29 7.36
CA ALA A 7 -16.14 -19.19 7.91
C ALA A 7 -15.57 -18.31 6.78
N LEU A 8 -15.13 -18.91 5.66
CA LEU A 8 -14.65 -18.15 4.51
C LEU A 8 -15.77 -17.31 3.88
N LYS A 9 -16.95 -17.88 3.63
CA LYS A 9 -18.12 -17.16 3.10
C LYS A 9 -18.47 -15.94 3.95
N LYS A 10 -18.52 -16.10 5.27
CA LYS A 10 -18.80 -15.00 6.20
C LYS A 10 -17.76 -13.88 6.10
N ARG A 11 -16.47 -14.22 5.97
CA ARG A 11 -15.40 -13.23 5.81
C ARG A 11 -15.48 -12.49 4.47
N ILE A 12 -15.80 -13.20 3.38
CA ILE A 12 -16.01 -12.59 2.06
C ILE A 12 -17.21 -11.64 2.10
N ALA A 13 -18.33 -12.07 2.67
CA ALA A 13 -19.53 -11.24 2.80
C ALA A 13 -19.24 -9.95 3.59
N ALA A 14 -18.59 -10.06 4.76
CA ALA A 14 -18.22 -8.90 5.56
C ALA A 14 -17.24 -7.96 4.85
N ALA A 15 -16.24 -8.49 4.13
CA ALA A 15 -15.33 -7.68 3.33
C ALA A 15 -16.06 -6.97 2.18
N THR A 16 -17.00 -7.65 1.53
CA THR A 16 -17.80 -7.08 0.44
C THR A 16 -18.68 -5.94 0.94
N GLU A 17 -19.31 -6.12 2.10
CA GLU A 17 -20.17 -5.10 2.71
C GLU A 17 -19.35 -3.85 3.12
N LEU A 18 -18.16 -4.06 3.70
CA LEU A 18 -17.23 -2.95 3.98
C LEU A 18 -16.80 -2.21 2.71
N MET A 19 -16.49 -2.94 1.63
CA MET A 19 -16.13 -2.32 0.36
C MET A 19 -17.31 -1.59 -0.29
N ALA A 20 -18.53 -2.10 -0.16
CA ALA A 20 -19.73 -1.44 -0.67
C ALA A 20 -20.00 -0.11 0.04
N GLN A 21 -19.73 -0.04 1.35
CA GLN A 21 -19.83 1.21 2.12
C GLN A 21 -18.79 2.26 1.70
N ASP A 22 -17.65 1.82 1.17
CA ASP A 22 -16.57 2.67 0.67
C ASP A 22 -16.57 2.79 -0.87
N ALA A 23 -17.65 2.41 -1.56
CA ALA A 23 -17.69 2.33 -3.03
C ALA A 23 -17.30 3.66 -3.71
N GLU A 24 -17.82 4.78 -3.22
CA GLU A 24 -17.48 6.12 -3.73
C GLU A 24 -16.00 6.44 -3.58
N ARG A 25 -15.38 6.03 -2.47
CA ARG A 25 -13.95 6.20 -2.22
C ARG A 25 -13.12 5.38 -3.21
N PHE A 26 -13.50 4.12 -3.46
CA PHE A 26 -12.80 3.29 -4.44
C PHE A 26 -13.00 3.78 -5.88
N GLU A 27 -14.17 4.33 -6.21
CA GLU A 27 -14.38 5.00 -7.49
C GLU A 27 -13.46 6.21 -7.65
N GLN A 28 -13.34 7.05 -6.61
CA GLN A 28 -12.38 8.17 -6.62
C GLN A 28 -10.95 7.65 -6.87
N TYR A 29 -10.54 6.59 -6.17
CA TYR A 29 -9.20 6.03 -6.32
C TYR A 29 -8.93 5.55 -7.75
N ALA A 30 -9.91 4.92 -8.39
CA ALA A 30 -9.79 4.42 -9.75
C ALA A 30 -9.75 5.53 -10.81
N ARG A 31 -10.38 6.68 -10.52
CA ARG A 31 -10.44 7.82 -11.45
C ARG A 31 -9.26 8.77 -11.31
N THR A 32 -8.75 8.99 -10.10
CA THR A 32 -7.65 9.93 -9.86
C THR A 32 -6.34 9.40 -10.43
N LYS A 33 -5.80 10.10 -11.43
CA LYS A 33 -4.55 9.73 -12.11
C LYS A 33 -3.34 10.12 -11.28
N VAL A 34 -2.30 9.29 -11.32
CA VAL A 34 -1.05 9.53 -10.60
C VAL A 34 0.10 9.33 -11.58
N THR A 35 0.86 10.39 -11.82
CA THR A 35 2.08 10.29 -12.63
C THR A 35 3.17 9.50 -11.91
N PRO A 36 4.12 8.88 -12.63
CA PRO A 36 5.25 8.21 -12.00
C PRO A 36 6.06 9.12 -11.05
N VAL A 37 6.16 10.41 -11.37
CA VAL A 37 6.86 11.40 -10.53
C VAL A 37 6.12 11.59 -9.20
N GLN A 38 4.82 11.85 -9.24
CA GLN A 38 3.98 11.99 -8.04
C GLN A 38 4.02 10.70 -7.19
N ALA A 39 4.00 9.53 -7.82
CA ALA A 39 4.11 8.25 -7.14
C ALA A 39 5.45 8.13 -6.38
N VAL A 40 6.57 8.46 -7.02
CA VAL A 40 7.90 8.44 -6.40
C VAL A 40 7.98 9.43 -5.23
N GLU A 41 7.50 10.65 -5.41
CA GLU A 41 7.52 11.68 -4.37
C GLU A 41 6.69 11.25 -3.16
N PHE A 42 5.48 10.73 -3.39
CA PHE A 42 4.63 10.17 -2.35
C PHE A 42 5.35 9.06 -1.58
N LEU A 43 5.99 8.09 -2.26
CA LEU A 43 6.67 6.97 -1.61
C LEU A 43 7.83 7.46 -0.73
N LYS A 44 8.63 8.42 -1.23
CA LYS A 44 9.75 9.00 -0.49
C LYS A 44 9.28 9.76 0.76
N ALA A 45 8.15 10.46 0.66
CA ALA A 45 7.58 11.22 1.76
C ALA A 45 6.91 10.33 2.83
N THR A 46 6.50 9.11 2.47
CA THR A 46 5.68 8.24 3.31
C THR A 46 6.34 6.88 3.55
N LEU A 47 6.00 5.87 2.75
CA LEU A 47 6.27 4.46 2.99
C LEU A 47 7.78 4.12 3.02
N ALA A 48 8.55 4.76 2.14
CA ALA A 48 9.98 4.55 2.00
C ALA A 48 10.81 5.47 2.90
N LYS A 49 10.19 6.41 3.63
CA LYS A 49 10.88 7.31 4.53
C LYS A 49 11.58 6.52 5.64
N LEU A 50 12.86 6.80 5.83
CA LEU A 50 13.67 6.28 6.92
C LEU A 50 13.73 7.31 8.04
N SER A 51 13.95 6.84 9.28
CA SER A 51 14.19 7.72 10.41
C SER A 51 15.40 8.62 10.15
N ASN A 52 15.27 9.90 10.50
CA ASN A 52 16.35 10.87 10.34
C ASN A 52 17.58 10.41 11.13
N LYS A 53 18.76 10.52 10.51
CA LYS A 53 20.03 10.46 11.24
C LYS A 53 20.25 11.81 11.95
N PRO A 54 21.09 11.87 13.00
CA PRO A 54 21.38 13.12 13.73
C PRO A 54 21.88 14.28 12.86
N THR A 55 22.35 13.99 11.64
CA THR A 55 22.95 14.95 10.71
C THR A 55 21.95 15.67 9.78
N GLY A 56 20.64 15.43 9.91
CA GLY A 56 19.63 16.38 9.43
C GLY A 56 18.89 16.04 8.14
N ASP A 57 19.33 15.06 7.34
CA ASP A 57 18.62 14.74 6.09
C ASP A 57 17.61 13.60 6.23
N ALA A 58 16.42 13.81 5.68
CA ALA A 58 15.43 12.76 5.51
C ALA A 58 15.93 11.78 4.45
N HIS A 59 16.29 10.56 4.88
CA HIS A 59 16.66 9.48 3.97
C HIS A 59 15.44 8.65 3.59
N PHE A 60 15.49 8.01 2.42
CA PHE A 60 14.47 7.05 1.99
C PHE A 60 15.11 5.76 1.47
N SER A 61 14.33 4.69 1.41
CA SER A 61 14.78 3.39 0.88
C SER A 61 14.59 3.33 -0.64
N GLU A 62 15.65 3.56 -1.41
CA GLU A 62 15.65 3.38 -2.87
C GLU A 62 15.18 1.99 -3.32
N PRO A 63 15.64 0.87 -2.72
CA PRO A 63 15.16 -0.45 -3.12
C PRO A 63 13.64 -0.60 -2.97
N MET A 64 13.06 -0.03 -1.90
CA MET A 64 11.61 -0.08 -1.68
C MET A 64 10.86 0.73 -2.73
N VAL A 65 11.34 1.94 -3.04
CA VAL A 65 10.76 2.78 -4.09
C VAL A 65 10.79 2.03 -5.42
N ASN A 66 11.94 1.49 -5.81
CA ASN A 66 12.10 0.78 -7.09
C ASN A 66 11.16 -0.43 -7.18
N THR A 67 11.08 -1.24 -6.13
CA THR A 67 10.18 -2.40 -6.09
C THR A 67 8.71 -2.00 -6.23
N ILE A 68 8.26 -0.96 -5.52
CA ILE A 68 6.85 -0.55 -5.58
C ILE A 68 6.54 0.12 -6.92
N MET A 69 7.47 0.90 -7.47
CA MET A 69 7.31 1.50 -8.79
C MET A 69 7.28 0.44 -9.91
N GLU A 70 8.03 -0.66 -9.78
CA GLU A 70 7.91 -1.79 -10.70
C GLU A 70 6.50 -2.40 -10.65
N LEU A 71 5.94 -2.61 -9.45
CA LEU A 71 4.56 -3.08 -9.29
C LEU A 71 3.55 -2.08 -9.85
N PHE A 72 3.71 -0.79 -9.54
CA PHE A 72 2.84 0.28 -10.03
C PHE A 72 2.86 0.41 -11.55
N SER A 73 4.01 0.18 -12.19
CA SER A 73 4.11 0.21 -13.67
C SER A 73 3.28 -0.86 -14.39
N ARG A 74 2.85 -1.89 -13.66
CA ARG A 74 1.98 -2.97 -14.16
C ARG A 74 0.49 -2.69 -13.89
N GLU A 75 0.20 -1.67 -13.09
CA GLU A 75 -1.16 -1.24 -12.75
C GLU A 75 -1.56 -0.03 -13.61
N ASP A 76 -2.85 0.30 -13.60
CA ASP A 76 -3.29 1.59 -14.12
C ASP A 76 -2.72 2.72 -13.27
N GLN A 77 -2.13 3.74 -13.91
CA GLN A 77 -1.49 4.90 -13.27
C GLN A 77 -2.50 5.81 -12.54
N THR A 78 -3.03 5.30 -11.44
CA THR A 78 -4.13 5.83 -10.64
C THR A 78 -3.81 5.66 -9.16
N VAL A 79 -4.57 6.35 -8.29
CA VAL A 79 -4.44 6.14 -6.84
C VAL A 79 -4.79 4.70 -6.46
N PHE A 80 -5.74 4.07 -7.16
CA PHE A 80 -6.07 2.66 -6.97
C PHE A 80 -4.90 1.73 -7.33
N GLY A 81 -4.24 1.97 -8.48
CA GLY A 81 -3.03 1.24 -8.86
C GLY A 81 -1.90 1.43 -7.86
N MET A 82 -1.76 2.63 -7.27
CA MET A 82 -0.79 2.89 -6.22
C MET A 82 -1.09 2.09 -4.94
N TRP A 83 -2.36 2.04 -4.53
CA TRP A 83 -2.82 1.22 -3.42
C TRP A 83 -2.54 -0.27 -3.66
N ASN A 84 -2.84 -0.79 -4.86
CA ASN A 84 -2.54 -2.17 -5.25
C ASN A 84 -1.04 -2.46 -5.15
N ALA A 85 -0.19 -1.61 -5.74
CA ALA A 85 1.25 -1.80 -5.73
C ALA A 85 1.84 -1.85 -4.32
N MET A 86 1.42 -0.92 -3.45
CA MET A 86 1.83 -0.91 -2.04
C MET A 86 1.35 -2.15 -1.28
N THR A 87 0.10 -2.56 -1.51
CA THR A 87 -0.49 -3.72 -0.85
C THR A 87 0.17 -5.03 -1.31
N ALA A 88 0.45 -5.15 -2.61
CA ALA A 88 1.20 -6.27 -3.19
C ALA A 88 2.61 -6.36 -2.61
N TRP A 89 3.32 -5.23 -2.48
CA TRP A 89 4.61 -5.20 -1.80
C TRP A 89 4.52 -5.66 -0.34
N ALA A 90 3.49 -5.21 0.39
CA ALA A 90 3.32 -5.55 1.80
C ALA A 90 3.07 -7.04 2.01
N THR A 91 2.31 -7.68 1.12
CA THR A 91 1.76 -9.03 1.31
C THR A 91 2.49 -10.13 0.53
N HIS A 92 3.01 -9.84 -0.67
CA HIS A 92 3.54 -10.85 -1.60
C HIS A 92 5.05 -10.76 -1.86
N HIS A 93 5.70 -9.64 -1.55
CA HIS A 93 7.14 -9.51 -1.82
C HIS A 93 7.96 -10.42 -0.91
N LYS A 94 8.89 -11.20 -1.49
CA LYS A 94 9.67 -12.27 -0.84
C LYS A 94 10.12 -11.89 0.58
N LEU A 95 9.72 -12.73 1.53
CA LEU A 95 10.10 -12.69 2.94
C LEU A 95 10.84 -13.98 3.30
N LYS A 96 11.81 -13.90 4.22
CA LYS A 96 12.41 -15.10 4.81
C LYS A 96 11.32 -15.85 5.60
N ALA A 97 11.25 -17.18 5.46
CA ALA A 97 10.22 -18.01 6.09
C ALA A 97 10.32 -18.02 7.63
N GLY A 98 9.21 -18.35 8.31
CA GLY A 98 9.13 -18.48 9.78
C GLY A 98 8.40 -17.33 10.48
N ALA A 99 8.51 -17.23 11.81
CA ALA A 99 7.86 -16.20 12.62
C ALA A 99 8.22 -14.75 12.20
N VAL A 100 9.42 -14.58 11.64
CA VAL A 100 9.89 -13.32 11.04
C VAL A 100 9.01 -12.88 9.86
N ARG A 101 8.39 -13.82 9.14
CA ARG A 101 7.48 -13.51 8.03
C ARG A 101 6.23 -12.79 8.50
N LEU A 102 5.56 -13.30 9.53
CA LEU A 102 4.30 -12.73 10.03
C LEU A 102 4.52 -11.34 10.63
N SER A 103 5.55 -11.17 11.48
CA SER A 103 5.86 -9.87 12.06
C SER A 103 6.30 -8.85 11.01
N THR A 104 7.08 -9.26 10.01
CA THR A 104 7.48 -8.37 8.92
C THR A 104 6.30 -8.00 8.04
N GLN A 105 5.41 -8.94 7.73
CA GLN A 105 4.21 -8.69 6.94
C GLN A 105 3.28 -7.70 7.65
N LEU A 106 2.96 -7.94 8.92
CA LEU A 106 2.15 -7.01 9.73
C LEU A 106 2.81 -5.62 9.84
N GLY A 107 4.13 -5.57 9.96
CA GLY A 107 4.88 -4.32 9.93
C GLY A 107 4.77 -3.57 8.59
N ARG A 108 4.79 -4.28 7.46
CA ARG A 108 4.59 -3.69 6.13
C ARG A 108 3.15 -3.21 5.93
N GLU A 109 2.16 -4.01 6.34
CA GLU A 109 0.74 -3.64 6.31
C GLU A 109 0.49 -2.38 7.15
N GLY A 110 1.10 -2.29 8.34
CA GLY A 110 1.06 -1.09 9.18
C GLY A 110 1.65 0.15 8.51
N LYS A 111 2.73 -0.01 7.72
CA LYS A 111 3.32 1.08 6.94
C LYS A 111 2.38 1.55 5.83
N VAL A 112 1.76 0.63 5.07
CA VAL A 112 0.78 0.98 4.03
C VAL A 112 -0.40 1.72 4.64
N SER A 113 -0.94 1.18 5.73
CA SER A 113 -2.06 1.79 6.46
C SER A 113 -1.72 3.21 6.95
N SER A 114 -0.48 3.44 7.40
CA SER A 114 -0.02 4.77 7.82
C SER A 114 0.19 5.72 6.63
N ALA A 115 0.71 5.23 5.50
CA ALA A 115 0.86 6.00 4.28
C ALA A 115 -0.50 6.47 3.72
N MET A 116 -1.52 5.62 3.74
CA MET A 116 -2.89 5.97 3.29
C MET A 116 -3.59 7.00 4.20
N ARG A 117 -3.16 7.15 5.45
CA ARG A 117 -3.66 8.19 6.37
C ARG A 117 -2.83 9.47 6.35
N SER A 118 -1.79 9.52 5.52
CA SER A 118 -0.89 10.66 5.45
C SER A 118 -1.53 11.82 4.69
N LYS A 119 -1.08 13.04 4.98
CA LYS A 119 -1.47 14.24 4.22
C LYS A 119 -1.20 14.05 2.73
N GLN A 120 -0.07 13.43 2.38
CA GLN A 120 0.37 13.19 1.01
C GLN A 120 -0.59 12.27 0.24
N TRP A 121 -1.25 11.32 0.92
CA TRP A 121 -2.28 10.49 0.28
C TRP A 121 -3.51 11.32 -0.10
N HIS A 122 -3.95 12.19 0.80
CA HIS A 122 -5.07 13.09 0.52
C HIS A 122 -4.74 14.12 -0.56
N GLU A 123 -3.48 14.57 -0.63
CA GLU A 123 -2.98 15.44 -1.70
C GLU A 123 -3.01 14.71 -3.06
N LEU A 124 -2.65 13.42 -3.12
CA LEU A 124 -2.80 12.63 -4.35
C LEU A 124 -4.25 12.53 -4.81
N LEU A 125 -5.20 12.42 -3.88
CA LEU A 125 -6.63 12.31 -4.17
C LEU A 125 -7.29 13.61 -4.66
N ALA A 126 -6.64 14.74 -4.39
CA ALA A 126 -7.11 16.08 -4.74
C ALA A 126 -6.47 16.64 -6.03
N ALA A 127 -5.51 15.91 -6.63
CA ALA A 127 -4.81 16.26 -7.86
C ALA A 127 -5.62 15.86 -9.11
#